data_AF-A0A1G8RVH6-F1
#
_entry.id   AF-A0A1G8RVH6-F1
#
_cell.length_a   1.000
_cell.length_b   1.000
_cell.length_c   1.000
_cell.angle_alpha   90.00
_cell.angle_beta   90.00
_cell.angle_gamma   90.00
#
_symmetry.space_group_name_H-M   'P 1'
#
loop_
_entity.id
_entity.type
_entity.pdbx_description
1 polymer ?
#
loop_
_entity_poly.entity_id
_entity_poly.type
_entity_poly.pdbx_seq_one_letter_code
_entity_poly.pdbx_strand_id
1 'polypeptide(L)'
;MAGVLSQLGLLAGYYVTAELRGYPAGLGAVVIWAVAGVVAGPVYGAAGALLRADRRILRAVATGLTGSAWGADGLRFLWLASDAQSNSGPGATAGWSFLLISVLLPVALARSARDRVYALLVLIAGVGAVAVASLVIDQAFML
;
A
#
# COMPACT_ATOMS: atom_id res chain seq x y z
N MET A 1 13.56 11.18 5.37
CA MET A 1 14.33 10.13 4.68
C MET A 1 14.00 8.71 5.13
N ALA A 2 13.64 8.47 6.41
CA ALA A 2 13.32 7.12 6.91
C ALA A 2 12.29 6.34 6.06
N GLY A 3 11.25 6.99 5.56
CA GLY A 3 10.26 6.35 4.66
C GLY A 3 10.86 5.88 3.35
N VAL A 4 11.70 6.70 2.70
CA VAL A 4 12.41 6.34 1.45
C VAL A 4 13.37 5.18 1.72
N LEU A 5 14.17 5.25 2.79
CA LEU A 5 15.12 4.19 3.13
C LEU A 5 14.41 2.87 3.45
N SER A 6 13.26 2.92 4.14
CA SER A 6 12.45 1.73 4.41
C SER A 6 11.93 1.09 3.12
N GLN A 7 11.38 1.89 2.21
CA GLN A 7 10.87 1.40 0.92
C GLN A 7 12.00 0.83 0.04
N LEU A 8 13.15 1.51 -0.04
CA LEU A 8 14.31 1.01 -0.78
C LEU A 8 14.90 -0.26 -0.14
N GLY A 9 14.90 -0.36 1.19
CA GLY A 9 15.33 -1.55 1.90
C GLY A 9 14.42 -2.75 1.63
N LEU A 10 13.10 -2.54 1.64
CA LEU A 10 12.10 -3.56 1.27
C LEU A 10 12.29 -4.01 -0.18
N LEU A 11 12.48 -3.06 -1.10
CA LEU A 11 12.72 -3.32 -2.51
C LEU A 11 13.98 -4.18 -2.71
N ALA A 12 15.09 -3.77 -2.10
CA ALA A 12 16.35 -4.49 -2.17
C ALA A 12 16.22 -5.90 -1.58
N GLY A 13 15.60 -6.04 -0.40
CA GLY A 13 15.36 -7.33 0.23
C GLY A 13 14.50 -8.27 -0.63
N TYR A 14 13.43 -7.74 -1.23
CA TYR A 14 12.56 -8.50 -2.13
C TYR A 14 13.34 -9.03 -3.34
N TYR A 15 14.04 -8.17 -4.07
CA TYR A 15 14.72 -8.59 -5.29
C TYR A 15 15.95 -9.46 -5.03
N VAL A 16 16.71 -9.21 -3.95
CA VAL A 16 17.80 -10.10 -3.54
C VAL A 16 17.26 -11.49 -3.19
N THR A 17 16.16 -11.59 -2.44
CA THR A 17 15.58 -12.89 -2.08
C THR A 17 14.93 -13.59 -3.27
N ALA A 18 14.34 -12.85 -4.21
CA ALA A 18 13.80 -13.39 -5.46
C ALA A 18 14.91 -14.00 -6.34
N GLU A 19 16.03 -13.27 -6.51
CA GLU A 19 17.21 -13.74 -7.24
C GLU A 19 17.75 -15.04 -6.63
N LEU A 20 17.94 -15.08 -5.31
CA LEU A 20 18.41 -16.26 -4.58
C LEU A 20 17.47 -17.47 -4.69
N ARG A 21 16.19 -17.24 -4.98
CA ARG A 21 15.19 -18.30 -5.21
C ARG A 21 15.06 -18.71 -6.68
N GLY A 22 15.87 -18.13 -7.58
CA GLY A 22 15.85 -18.43 -9.00
C GLY A 22 14.75 -17.71 -9.80
N TYR A 23 14.21 -16.62 -9.26
CA TYR A 23 13.21 -15.78 -9.93
C TYR A 23 13.77 -14.37 -10.19
N PRO A 24 14.75 -14.24 -11.12
CA PRO A 24 15.37 -12.96 -11.40
C PRO A 24 14.36 -11.96 -11.96
N ALA A 25 14.43 -10.73 -11.47
CA ALA A 25 13.56 -9.65 -11.92
C ALA A 25 14.21 -8.81 -13.02
N GLY A 26 13.41 -8.38 -14.00
CA GLY A 26 13.88 -7.45 -15.02
C GLY A 26 14.22 -6.07 -14.43
N LEU A 27 15.27 -5.43 -14.96
CA LEU A 27 15.72 -4.11 -14.52
C LEU A 27 14.61 -3.05 -14.57
N GLY A 28 13.70 -3.13 -15.55
CA GLY A 28 12.54 -2.25 -15.65
C GLY A 28 11.63 -2.30 -14.42
N ALA A 29 11.38 -3.51 -13.88
CA ALA A 29 10.58 -3.68 -12.67
C ALA A 29 11.27 -3.03 -11.46
N VAL A 30 12.58 -3.26 -11.31
CA VAL A 30 13.38 -2.65 -10.22
C VAL A 30 13.30 -1.13 -10.26
N VAL A 31 13.43 -0.53 -11.45
CA VAL A 31 13.36 0.94 -11.63
C VAL A 31 11.98 1.48 -11.30
N ILE A 32 10.90 0.87 -11.83
CA ILE A 32 9.52 1.30 -11.57
C ILE A 32 9.23 1.32 -10.07
N TRP A 33 9.57 0.23 -9.37
CA TRP A 33 9.32 0.12 -7.94
C TRP A 33 10.24 1.01 -7.09
N ALA A 34 11.48 1.27 -7.53
CA ALA A 34 12.35 2.26 -6.89
C ALA A 34 11.75 3.67 -6.96
N VAL A 35 11.25 4.08 -8.13
CA VAL A 35 10.56 5.37 -8.30
C VAL A 35 9.31 5.44 -7.43
N ALA A 36 8.50 4.38 -7.43
CA ALA A 36 7.31 4.31 -6.58
C ALA A 36 7.67 4.46 -5.08
N GLY A 37 8.73 3.79 -4.62
CA GLY A 37 9.21 3.89 -3.24
C GLY A 37 9.73 5.27 -2.86
N VAL A 38 10.42 5.96 -3.77
CA VAL A 38 10.90 7.34 -3.57
C VAL A 38 9.75 8.34 -3.46
N VAL A 39 8.63 8.11 -4.17
CA VAL A 39 7.42 8.95 -4.07
C VAL A 39 6.58 8.59 -2.84
N ALA A 40 6.38 7.30 -2.58
CA ALA A 40 5.56 6.82 -1.48
C ALA A 40 6.17 7.13 -0.11
N GLY A 41 7.50 7.01 0.03
CA GLY A 41 8.20 7.24 1.29
C GLY A 41 7.93 8.62 1.93
N PRO A 42 8.07 9.73 1.19
CA PRO A 42 7.72 11.07 1.65
C PRO A 42 6.22 11.23 1.97
N VAL A 43 5.33 10.63 1.17
CA VAL A 43 3.88 10.68 1.40
C VAL A 43 3.52 10.02 2.74
N TYR A 44 4.03 8.81 3.00
CA TYR A 44 3.82 8.14 4.28
C TYR A 44 4.52 8.85 5.45
N GLY A 45 5.69 9.45 5.22
CA GLY A 45 6.36 10.28 6.21
C GLY A 45 5.55 11.51 6.60
N ALA A 46 4.97 12.20 5.60
CA ALA A 46 4.09 13.35 5.80
C ALA A 46 2.80 12.94 6.51
N ALA A 47 2.17 11.83 6.10
CA ALA A 47 1.01 11.27 6.78
C ALA A 47 1.32 11.00 8.26
N GLY A 48 2.44 10.34 8.56
CA GLY A 48 2.89 10.08 9.93
C GLY A 48 3.06 11.36 10.77
N ALA A 49 3.65 12.42 10.20
CA ALA A 49 3.79 13.71 10.88
C ALA A 49 2.43 14.38 11.14
N LEU A 50 1.49 14.27 10.19
CA LEU A 50 0.15 14.85 10.27
C LEU A 50 -0.79 14.13 11.23
N LEU A 51 -0.46 12.92 11.71
CA LEU A 51 -1.21 12.24 12.78
C LEU A 51 -1.28 13.07 14.07
N ARG A 52 -0.30 13.96 14.30
CA ARG A 52 -0.26 14.85 15.46
C ARG A 52 -0.86 16.23 15.20
N ALA A 53 -1.39 16.49 14.01
CA ALA A 53 -1.93 17.79 13.66
C ALA A 53 -3.19 18.13 14.48
N ASP A 54 -3.31 19.40 14.88
CA ASP A 54 -4.49 19.92 15.58
C ASP A 54 -5.72 19.93 14.68
N ARG A 55 -5.52 20.26 13.40
CA ARG A 55 -6.56 20.27 12.38
C ARG A 55 -7.10 18.86 12.16
N ARG A 56 -8.34 18.66 12.60
CA ARG A 56 -9.09 17.40 12.52
C ARG A 56 -9.04 16.74 11.14
N ILE A 57 -9.30 17.51 10.08
CA ILE A 57 -9.37 16.99 8.70
C ILE A 57 -8.01 16.42 8.29
N LEU A 58 -6.92 17.13 8.55
CA LEU A 58 -5.58 16.67 8.19
C LEU A 58 -5.21 15.37 8.91
N ARG A 59 -5.56 15.27 10.20
CA ARG A 59 -5.37 14.05 10.97
C ARG A 59 -6.20 12.89 10.41
N ALA A 60 -7.48 13.09 10.12
CA ALA A 60 -8.33 12.05 9.54
C ALA A 60 -7.82 11.59 8.17
N VAL A 61 -7.33 12.52 7.33
CA VAL A 61 -6.72 12.19 6.04
C VAL A 61 -5.46 11.34 6.22
N ALA A 62 -4.54 11.77 7.09
CA ALA A 62 -3.32 11.03 7.40
C ALA A 62 -3.63 9.62 7.93
N THR A 63 -4.61 9.51 8.82
CA THR A 63 -5.07 8.24 9.39
C THR A 63 -5.65 7.32 8.32
N GLY A 64 -6.50 7.82 7.41
CA GLY A 64 -7.07 7.05 6.31
C GLY A 64 -6.03 6.59 5.29
N LEU A 65 -5.11 7.47 4.88
CA LEU A 65 -4.02 7.15 3.95
C LEU A 65 -3.07 6.08 4.48
N THR A 66 -2.91 5.97 5.80
CA THR A 66 -2.07 4.93 6.40
C THR A 66 -2.64 3.53 6.17
N GLY A 67 -3.98 3.39 6.10
CA GLY A 67 -4.65 2.12 5.84
C GLY A 67 -4.85 1.80 4.35
N SER A 68 -4.76 2.79 3.45
CA SER A 68 -5.16 2.59 2.05
C SER A 68 -4.25 1.65 1.26
N ALA A 69 -2.92 1.66 1.48
CA ALA A 69 -2.04 0.68 0.81
C ALA A 69 -2.37 -0.76 1.19
N TRP A 70 -2.57 -1.02 2.49
CA TRP A 70 -2.97 -2.35 2.97
C TRP A 70 -4.29 -2.79 2.35
N GLY A 71 -5.22 -1.86 2.16
CA GLY A 71 -6.51 -2.14 1.55
C GLY A 71 -6.35 -2.54 0.08
N ALA A 72 -5.56 -1.77 -0.66
CA ALA A 72 -5.30 -2.04 -2.08
C ALA A 72 -4.55 -3.38 -2.27
N ASP A 73 -3.52 -3.66 -1.47
CA ASP A 73 -2.79 -4.92 -1.51
C ASP A 73 -3.69 -6.11 -1.13
N GLY A 74 -4.52 -5.94 -0.09
CA GLY A 74 -5.48 -6.97 0.33
C GLY A 74 -6.47 -7.33 -0.77
N LEU A 75 -7.03 -6.33 -1.46
CA LEU A 75 -7.90 -6.56 -2.62
C LEU A 75 -7.16 -7.25 -3.76
N ARG A 76 -5.93 -6.83 -4.07
CA ARG A 76 -5.11 -7.47 -5.12
C ARG A 76 -4.81 -8.93 -4.78
N PHE A 77 -4.50 -9.25 -3.53
CA PHE A 77 -4.26 -10.63 -3.10
C PHE A 77 -5.51 -11.50 -3.17
N LEU A 78 -6.67 -10.97 -2.80
CA LEU A 78 -7.93 -11.71 -2.96
C LEU A 78 -8.26 -11.93 -4.44
N TRP A 79 -8.04 -10.94 -5.29
CA TRP A 79 -8.22 -11.08 -6.74
C TRP A 79 -7.31 -12.16 -7.32
N LEU A 80 -6.01 -12.11 -7.02
CA LEU A 80 -5.04 -13.13 -7.41
C LEU A 80 -5.34 -14.51 -6.85
N ALA A 81 -5.97 -14.62 -5.68
CA ALA A 81 -6.38 -15.89 -5.10
C ALA A 81 -7.65 -16.46 -5.73
N SER A 82 -8.48 -15.62 -6.35
CA SER A 82 -9.72 -16.01 -7.03
C SER A 82 -9.53 -16.37 -8.51
N ASP A 83 -8.41 -15.96 -9.11
CA ASP A 83 -8.06 -16.32 -10.48
C ASP A 83 -7.52 -17.76 -10.51
N ALA A 84 -8.27 -18.66 -11.15
CA ALA A 84 -7.92 -20.07 -11.27
C ALA A 84 -6.60 -20.33 -12.04
N GLN A 85 -6.10 -19.34 -12.79
CA GLN A 85 -4.81 -19.42 -13.49
C GLN A 85 -3.65 -18.83 -12.68
N SER A 86 -3.93 -18.19 -11.54
CA SER A 86 -2.94 -17.51 -10.71
C SER A 86 -2.41 -18.45 -9.62
N ASN A 87 -1.22 -19.02 -9.86
CA ASN A 87 -0.50 -19.85 -8.88
C ASN A 87 0.49 -19.05 -8.00
N SER A 88 0.44 -17.72 -8.05
CA SER A 88 1.53 -16.84 -7.59
C SER A 88 1.10 -15.79 -6.56
N GLY A 89 -0.15 -15.81 -6.10
CA GLY A 89 -0.65 -14.91 -5.06
C GLY A 89 -0.31 -15.36 -3.64
N PRO A 90 -0.20 -14.45 -2.65
CA PRO A 90 -0.03 -14.79 -1.23
C PRO A 90 -1.19 -15.59 -0.60
N GLY A 91 -2.27 -15.82 -1.36
CA GLY A 91 -3.46 -16.56 -0.95
C GLY A 91 -4.51 -15.71 -0.23
N ALA A 92 -5.72 -16.27 -0.10
CA ALA A 92 -6.87 -15.56 0.46
C ALA A 92 -6.65 -15.11 1.92
N THR A 93 -5.95 -15.92 2.72
CA THR A 93 -5.65 -15.60 4.13
C THR A 93 -4.84 -14.30 4.26
N ALA A 94 -3.82 -14.12 3.40
CA ALA A 94 -3.04 -12.89 3.38
C ALA A 94 -3.91 -11.70 2.94
N GLY A 95 -4.73 -11.87 1.91
CA GLY A 95 -5.67 -10.84 1.46
C GLY A 95 -6.60 -10.36 2.57
N TRP A 96 -7.25 -11.27 3.29
CA TRP A 96 -8.11 -10.93 4.43
C TRP A 96 -7.34 -10.28 5.58
N SER A 97 -6.12 -10.74 5.87
CA SER A 97 -5.28 -10.14 6.91
C SER A 97 -4.96 -8.68 6.58
N PHE A 98 -4.62 -8.39 5.33
CA PHE A 98 -4.31 -7.03 4.87
C PHE A 98 -5.53 -6.12 4.91
N LEU A 99 -6.71 -6.60 4.47
CA LEU A 99 -7.96 -5.85 4.60
C LEU A 99 -8.33 -5.55 6.04
N LEU A 100 -8.11 -6.51 6.95
CA LEU A 100 -8.34 -6.30 8.37
C LEU A 100 -7.43 -5.20 8.91
N ILE A 101 -6.13 -5.26 8.63
CA ILE A 101 -5.16 -4.23 9.04
C ILE A 101 -5.49 -2.87 8.44
N SER A 102 -5.92 -2.84 7.16
CA SER A 102 -6.37 -1.64 6.47
C SER A 102 -7.44 -0.89 7.25
N VAL A 103 -8.42 -1.59 7.84
CA VAL A 103 -9.50 -1.00 8.63
C VAL A 103 -9.10 -0.75 10.09
N LEU A 104 -8.36 -1.69 10.72
CA LEU A 104 -7.99 -1.57 12.13
C LEU A 104 -7.07 -0.38 12.40
N LEU A 105 -6.10 -0.11 11.52
CA LEU A 105 -5.18 1.02 11.65
C LEU A 105 -5.92 2.37 11.79
N PRO A 106 -6.79 2.78 10.85
CA PRO A 106 -7.48 4.05 10.97
C PRO A 106 -8.46 4.10 12.14
N VAL A 107 -9.09 2.98 12.50
CA VAL A 107 -9.99 2.92 13.64
C VAL A 107 -9.24 3.11 14.96
N ALA A 108 -8.06 2.50 15.10
CA ALA A 108 -7.21 2.60 16.28
C ALA A 108 -6.52 3.96 16.41
N LEU A 109 -6.10 4.56 15.30
CA LEU A 109 -5.39 5.85 15.29
C LEU A 109 -6.33 7.07 15.39
N ALA A 110 -7.58 6.94 14.96
CA ALA A 110 -8.55 8.04 15.03
C ALA A 110 -9.07 8.26 16.46
N ARG A 111 -9.10 9.53 16.88
CA ARG A 111 -9.39 9.93 18.27
C ARG A 111 -10.88 9.99 18.62
N SER A 112 -11.78 9.99 17.64
CA SER A 112 -13.22 10.09 17.86
C SER A 112 -14.00 9.31 16.80
N ALA A 113 -15.26 8.97 17.08
CA ALA A 113 -16.13 8.25 16.15
C ALA A 113 -16.26 8.98 14.79
N ARG A 114 -16.41 10.30 14.82
CA ARG A 114 -16.51 11.09 13.59
C ARG A 114 -15.15 11.23 12.87
N ASP A 115 -14.02 11.20 13.58
CA ASP A 115 -12.70 11.08 12.93
C ASP A 115 -12.54 9.73 12.24
N ARG A 116 -13.05 8.64 12.84
CA ARG A 116 -13.04 7.30 12.24
C ARG A 116 -13.82 7.28 10.93
N VAL A 117 -15.01 7.88 10.89
CA VAL A 117 -15.82 7.96 9.66
C VAL A 117 -15.05 8.69 8.56
N TYR A 118 -14.47 9.86 8.84
CA TYR A 118 -13.68 10.57 7.82
C TYR A 118 -12.44 9.79 7.39
N ALA A 119 -11.74 9.14 8.32
CA ALA A 119 -10.58 8.32 8.00
C ALA A 119 -10.95 7.12 7.13
N LEU A 120 -12.09 6.47 7.38
CA LEU A 120 -12.60 5.37 6.56
C LEU A 120 -13.01 5.83 5.16
N LEU A 121 -13.64 7.01 5.03
CA LEU A 121 -13.93 7.58 3.73
C LEU A 121 -12.66 7.87 2.92
N VAL A 122 -11.63 8.44 3.57
CA VAL A 122 -10.32 8.69 2.94
C VAL A 122 -9.64 7.38 2.57
N LEU A 123 -9.72 6.35 3.43
CA LEU A 123 -9.22 5.02 3.11
C LEU A 123 -9.86 4.48 1.84
N ILE A 124 -11.20 4.51 1.74
CA ILE A 124 -11.91 4.01 0.55
C ILE A 124 -11.46 4.77 -0.70
N ALA A 125 -11.39 6.10 -0.63
CA ALA A 125 -10.90 6.92 -1.73
C ALA A 125 -9.45 6.59 -2.10
N GLY A 126 -8.58 6.40 -1.11
CA GLY A 126 -7.18 6.04 -1.31
C GLY A 126 -7.01 4.65 -1.93
N VAL A 127 -7.76 3.65 -1.46
CA VAL A 127 -7.78 2.30 -2.06
C VAL A 127 -8.22 2.39 -3.52
N GLY A 128 -9.28 3.15 -3.82
CA GLY A 128 -9.74 3.39 -5.18
C GLY A 128 -8.68 4.05 -6.06
N ALA A 129 -7.98 5.08 -5.55
CA ALA A 129 -6.90 5.74 -6.26
C ALA A 129 -5.73 4.79 -6.57
N VAL A 130 -5.34 3.93 -5.62
CA VAL A 130 -4.31 2.92 -5.85
C VAL A 130 -4.77 1.90 -6.88
N ALA A 131 -6.02 1.42 -6.82
CA ALA A 131 -6.54 0.48 -7.82
C ALA A 131 -6.48 1.07 -9.24
N VAL A 132 -6.83 2.35 -9.41
CA VAL A 132 -6.70 3.06 -10.69
C VAL A 132 -5.24 3.17 -11.13
N ALA A 133 -4.34 3.53 -10.21
CA ALA A 133 -2.90 3.60 -10.51
C ALA A 133 -2.33 2.24 -10.93
N SER A 134 -2.76 1.14 -10.29
CA SER A 134 -2.36 -0.21 -10.65
C SER A 134 -2.76 -0.57 -12.07
N LEU A 135 -3.96 -0.18 -12.53
CA LEU A 135 -4.38 -0.41 -13.92
C LEU A 135 -3.45 0.29 -14.92
N VAL A 136 -2.99 1.50 -14.61
CA VAL A 136 -2.04 2.24 -15.45
C VAL A 136 -0.66 1.58 -15.46
N ILE A 137 -0.19 1.12 -14.30
CA ILE A 137 1.09 0.42 -14.18
C ILE A 137 1.05 -0.92 -14.93
N ASP A 138 -0.01 -1.71 -14.77
CA ASP A 138 -0.17 -2.99 -15.45
C ASP A 138 -0.18 -2.80 -16.98
N GLN A 139 -0.80 -1.71 -17.48
CA GLN A 139 -0.71 -1.33 -18.91
C GLN A 139 0.72 -1.00 -19.34
N ALA A 140 1.50 -0.29 -18.51
CA ALA A 140 2.90 0.03 -18.81
C ALA A 140 3.81 -1.20 -18.87
N PHE A 141 3.46 -2.29 -18.16
CA PHE A 141 4.19 -3.57 -18.24
C PHE A 141 3.83 -4.41 -19.47
N MET A 142 2.74 -4.11 -20.18
CA MET A 142 2.33 -4.80 -21.40
C MET A 142 2.84 -4.15 -22.70
N LEU A 143 3.56 -3.02 -22.59
CA LEU A 143 4.22 -2.31 -23.68
C LEU A 143 5.72 -2.64 -23.73
#